data_AF-A0A257JD15-F1
#
_entry.id   AF-A0A257JD15-F1
#
_cell.length_a   1.000
_cell.length_b   1.000
_cell.length_c   1.000
_cell.angle_alpha   90.00
_cell.angle_beta   90.00
_cell.angle_gamma   90.00
#
_symmetry.space_group_name_H-M   'P 1'
#
loop_
_entity.id
_entity.type
_entity.pdbx_description
1 polymer ?
#
loop_
_entity_poly.entity_id
_entity_poly.type
_entity_poly.pdbx_seq_one_letter_code
_entity_poly.pdbx_strand_id
1 'polypeptide(L)'
;MLMTGSLGMLASTLPVQWLLPSLGWRGLFVAVAALLALAVGLIALCAPADAPVAAEVGNSGEGYRQVFRHPAFLRVAPLGFFAYGGMVAMQSLWIGPWLTQVAGATAEGAARGLFMVNLSMLVAFLCWGLVMPRLIRAGWAGERLIAAAWPLGVGCLALIVWLGHRAPASLWALW
;
A
#
# COMPACT_ATOMS: atom_id res chain seq x y z
N MET A 1 -2.64 7.34 8.74
CA MET A 1 -3.28 6.15 8.16
C MET A 1 -2.38 5.47 7.13
N LEU A 2 -2.07 6.08 5.98
CA LEU A 2 -1.22 5.43 4.95
C LEU A 2 0.23 5.18 5.41
N MET A 3 0.85 6.14 6.11
CA MET A 3 2.24 6.00 6.57
C MET A 3 2.44 4.88 7.61
N THR A 4 1.53 4.75 8.56
CA THR A 4 1.56 3.69 9.58
C THR A 4 1.34 2.32 8.95
N GLY A 5 0.52 2.24 7.89
CA GLY A 5 0.33 1.02 7.11
C GLY A 5 1.59 0.56 6.37
N SER A 6 2.32 1.49 5.74
CA SER A 6 3.58 1.16 5.04
C SER A 6 4.70 0.70 5.97
N LEU A 7 4.75 1.22 7.20
CA LEU A 7 5.66 0.74 8.24
C LEU A 7 5.41 -0.74 8.57
N GLY A 8 4.13 -1.15 8.65
CA GLY A 8 3.76 -2.56 8.81
C GLY A 8 4.21 -3.44 7.64
N MET A 9 4.01 -2.96 6.40
CA MET A 9 4.47 -3.68 5.20
C MET A 9 6.00 -3.84 5.18
N LEU A 10 6.76 -2.79 5.50
CA LEU A 10 8.21 -2.87 5.65
C LEU A 10 8.64 -3.89 6.72
N ALA A 11 8.01 -3.85 7.89
CA ALA A 11 8.31 -4.76 8.99
C ALA A 11 8.04 -6.23 8.61
N SER A 12 7.08 -6.50 7.72
CA SER A 12 6.75 -7.85 7.24
C SER A 12 7.74 -8.44 6.22
N THR A 13 8.76 -7.69 5.79
CA THR A 13 9.74 -8.16 4.79
C THR A 13 11.03 -8.68 5.45
N LEU A 14 12.11 -7.91 5.43
CA LEU A 14 13.44 -8.30 5.96
C LEU A 14 13.40 -8.75 7.43
N PRO A 15 12.70 -8.06 8.36
CA PRO A 15 12.68 -8.49 9.76
C PRO A 15 12.04 -9.87 9.94
N VAL A 16 10.92 -10.14 9.26
CA VAL A 16 10.27 -11.45 9.28
C VAL A 16 11.17 -12.52 8.68
N GLN A 17 11.88 -12.21 7.59
CA GLN A 17 12.81 -13.15 6.97
C GLN A 17 13.97 -13.51 7.90
N TRP A 18 14.49 -12.58 8.70
CA TRP A 18 15.53 -12.85 9.70
C TRP A 18 15.00 -13.59 10.93
N LEU A 19 13.76 -13.33 11.34
CA LEU A 19 13.16 -14.04 12.47
C LEU A 19 12.76 -15.48 12.12
N LEU A 20 12.41 -15.76 10.86
CA LEU A 20 11.96 -17.08 10.41
C LEU A 20 12.92 -18.25 10.76
N PRO A 21 14.24 -18.17 10.51
CA PRO A 21 15.19 -19.21 10.89
C PRO A 21 15.31 -19.47 12.39
N SER A 22 15.03 -18.45 13.23
CA SER A 22 15.23 -18.53 14.68
C SER A 22 13.96 -18.94 15.44
N LEU A 23 12.82 -18.33 15.11
CA LEU A 23 11.54 -18.52 15.78
C LEU A 23 10.60 -19.49 15.05
N GLY A 24 10.94 -19.84 13.80
CA GLY A 24 10.04 -20.53 12.90
C GLY A 24 8.78 -19.70 12.57
N TRP A 25 7.90 -20.28 11.75
CA TRP A 25 6.64 -19.63 11.39
C TRP A 25 5.66 -19.54 12.57
N ARG A 26 5.66 -20.54 13.46
CA ARG A 26 4.75 -20.60 14.63
C ARG A 26 5.08 -19.51 15.65
N GLY A 27 6.36 -19.36 16.00
CA GLY A 27 6.80 -18.35 16.96
C GLY A 27 6.51 -16.94 16.47
N LEU A 28 6.64 -16.71 15.15
CA LEU A 28 6.29 -15.44 14.53
C LEU A 28 4.81 -15.09 14.70
N PHE A 29 3.89 -16.03 14.42
CA PHE A 29 2.45 -15.78 14.61
C PHE A 29 2.09 -15.50 16.06
N VAL A 30 2.70 -16.21 17.02
CA VAL A 30 2.48 -15.96 18.45
C VAL A 30 2.98 -14.57 18.85
N ALA A 31 4.15 -14.15 18.36
CA ALA A 31 4.69 -12.81 18.63
C ALA A 31 3.79 -11.71 18.07
N VAL A 32 3.30 -11.87 16.83
CA VAL A 32 2.35 -10.94 16.21
C VAL A 32 1.03 -10.89 16.98
N ALA A 33 0.50 -12.03 17.42
CA ALA A 33 -0.70 -12.08 18.23
C ALA A 33 -0.54 -11.36 19.58
N ALA A 34 0.61 -11.52 20.24
CA ALA A 34 0.92 -10.82 21.49
C ALA A 34 1.01 -9.30 21.30
N LEU A 35 1.68 -8.84 20.24
CA LEU A 35 1.76 -7.42 19.90
C LEU A 35 0.39 -6.82 19.58
N LEU A 36 -0.46 -7.56 18.88
CA LEU A 36 -1.83 -7.15 18.59
C LEU A 36 -2.66 -7.03 19.88
N ALA A 37 -2.59 -8.02 20.76
CA ALA A 37 -3.28 -7.99 22.05
C ALA A 37 -2.83 -6.80 22.90
N LEU A 38 -1.52 -6.52 22.93
CA LEU A 38 -0.96 -5.34 23.60
C LEU A 38 -1.50 -4.04 23.00
N ALA A 39 -1.53 -3.91 21.67
CA ALA A 39 -2.07 -2.73 21.00
C ALA A 39 -3.56 -2.51 21.34
N VAL A 40 -4.37 -3.57 21.32
CA VAL A 40 -5.78 -3.51 21.73
C VAL A 40 -5.92 -3.09 23.19
N GLY A 41 -5.10 -3.64 24.09
CA GLY A 41 -5.08 -3.27 25.50
C GLY A 41 -4.72 -1.79 25.71
N LEU A 42 -3.71 -1.29 25.00
CA LEU A 42 -3.32 0.12 25.05
C LEU A 42 -4.42 1.03 24.51
N ILE A 43 -5.10 0.64 23.42
CA ILE A 43 -6.25 1.39 22.90
C ILE A 43 -7.37 1.42 23.94
N ALA A 44 -7.71 0.29 24.55
CA ALA A 44 -8.76 0.22 25.56
C ALA A 44 -8.45 1.07 26.81
N LEU A 45 -7.18 1.21 27.18
CA LEU A 45 -6.75 1.98 28.35
C LEU A 45 -6.57 3.49 28.05
N CYS A 46 -6.07 3.84 26.87
CA CYS A 46 -5.66 5.21 26.54
C CYS A 46 -6.65 5.96 25.65
N ALA A 47 -7.50 5.25 24.89
CA ALA A 47 -8.45 5.92 24.01
C ALA A 47 -9.60 6.53 24.83
N PRO A 48 -9.93 7.81 24.63
CA PRO A 48 -11.10 8.40 25.25
C PRO A 48 -12.36 7.70 24.72
N ALA A 49 -13.36 7.54 25.59
CA ALA A 49 -14.65 7.02 25.16
C ALA A 49 -15.27 7.95 24.11
N ASP A 50 -15.74 7.37 23.01
CA ASP A 50 -16.46 8.13 22.00
C ASP A 50 -17.71 8.76 22.61
N ALA A 51 -18.00 10.01 22.25
CA ALA A 51 -19.26 10.61 22.62
C ALA A 51 -20.40 9.74 22.05
N PRO A 52 -21.48 9.49 22.82
CA PRO A 52 -22.60 8.71 22.32
C PRO A 52 -23.24 9.43 21.15
N VAL A 53 -22.90 9.03 19.94
CA VAL A 53 -23.61 9.42 18.73
C VAL A 53 -24.89 8.59 18.75
N ALA A 54 -26.05 9.26 18.84
CA ALA A 54 -27.32 8.60 18.61
C ALA A 54 -27.24 7.96 17.21
N ALA A 55 -27.17 6.63 17.17
CA ALA A 55 -27.16 5.91 15.91
C ALA A 55 -28.53 6.15 15.27
N GLU A 56 -28.60 7.08 14.34
CA GLU A 56 -29.71 7.09 13.39
C GLU A 56 -29.61 5.78 12.63
N VAL A 57 -30.44 4.81 13.01
CA VAL A 57 -30.72 3.62 12.22
C VAL A 57 -31.58 4.05 11.02
N GLY A 58 -31.06 5.00 10.24
CA GLY A 58 -31.57 5.32 8.93
C GLY A 58 -31.19 4.20 7.98
N ASN A 59 -32.15 3.76 7.16
CA ASN A 59 -32.06 2.65 6.22
C ASN A 59 -30.71 2.62 5.47
N SER A 60 -29.72 1.87 5.97
CA SER A 60 -28.34 1.86 5.47
C SER A 60 -28.23 1.45 4.00
N GLY A 61 -29.28 0.82 3.45
CA GLY A 61 -29.38 0.43 2.04
C GLY A 61 -29.54 1.60 1.05
N GLU A 62 -30.07 2.74 1.48
CA GLU A 62 -30.24 3.90 0.59
C GLU A 62 -28.95 4.72 0.43
N GLY A 63 -28.16 4.83 1.50
CA GLY A 63 -26.90 5.58 1.49
C GLY A 63 -25.86 5.03 0.51
N TYR A 64 -25.60 3.72 0.53
CA TYR A 64 -24.66 3.10 -0.43
C TYR A 64 -25.17 3.18 -1.86
N ARG A 65 -26.47 2.98 -2.09
CA ARG A 65 -27.08 3.07 -3.42
C ARG A 65 -26.96 4.48 -4.01
N GLN A 66 -26.99 5.51 -3.17
CA GLN A 66 -26.75 6.90 -3.59
C GLN A 66 -25.29 7.12 -4.02
N VAL A 67 -24.31 6.54 -3.32
CA VAL A 67 -22.89 6.59 -3.70
C VAL A 67 -22.63 5.90 -5.04
N PHE A 68 -23.13 4.67 -5.21
CA PHE A 68 -22.95 3.90 -6.46
C PHE A 68 -23.66 4.53 -7.66
N ARG A 69 -24.69 5.36 -7.45
CA ARG A 69 -25.37 6.11 -8.50
C ARG A 69 -24.75 7.47 -8.79
N HIS A 70 -23.84 7.95 -7.95
CA HIS A 70 -23.27 9.28 -8.09
C HIS A 70 -22.34 9.35 -9.32
N PRO A 71 -22.55 10.28 -10.28
CA PRO A 71 -21.77 10.33 -11.52
C PRO A 71 -20.27 10.53 -11.30
N ALA A 72 -19.89 11.31 -10.28
CA ALA A 72 -18.48 11.50 -9.95
C ALA A 72 -17.82 10.19 -9.45
N PHE A 73 -18.55 9.37 -8.69
CA PHE A 73 -18.05 8.08 -8.22
C PHE A 73 -17.85 7.13 -9.39
N LEU A 74 -18.84 7.02 -10.28
CA LEU A 74 -18.78 6.14 -11.45
C LEU A 74 -17.65 6.54 -12.43
N ARG A 75 -17.29 7.82 -12.52
CA ARG A 75 -16.16 8.28 -13.35
C ARG A 75 -14.81 7.92 -12.75
N VAL A 76 -14.67 7.97 -11.43
CA VAL A 76 -13.41 7.73 -10.72
C VAL A 76 -13.23 6.25 -10.35
N ALA A 77 -14.31 5.48 -10.22
CA ALA A 77 -14.27 4.08 -9.79
C ALA A 77 -13.39 3.19 -10.68
N PRO A 78 -13.48 3.24 -12.04
CA PRO A 78 -12.58 2.45 -12.89
C PRO A 78 -11.12 2.85 -12.70
N LEU A 79 -10.85 4.16 -12.57
CA LEU A 79 -9.49 4.67 -12.36
C LEU A 79 -8.93 4.16 -11.03
N GLY A 80 -9.72 4.21 -9.95
CA GLY A 80 -9.34 3.66 -8.65
C GLY A 80 -9.12 2.15 -8.70
N PHE A 81 -9.97 1.42 -9.43
CA PHE A 81 -9.84 -0.04 -9.61
C PHE A 81 -8.52 -0.40 -10.30
N PHE A 82 -8.20 0.21 -11.44
CA PHE A 82 -6.96 -0.09 -12.15
C PHE A 82 -5.72 0.44 -11.43
N ALA A 83 -5.81 1.63 -10.82
CA ALA A 83 -4.67 2.23 -10.13
C ALA A 83 -4.34 1.52 -8.84
N TYR A 84 -5.31 1.42 -7.94
CA TYR A 84 -5.08 0.81 -6.65
C TYR A 84 -5.03 -0.72 -6.75
N GLY A 85 -5.94 -1.31 -7.52
CA GLY A 85 -5.95 -2.76 -7.76
C GLY A 85 -4.70 -3.22 -8.52
N GLY A 86 -4.26 -2.46 -9.53
CA GLY A 86 -3.00 -2.72 -10.23
C GLY A 86 -1.79 -2.64 -9.30
N MET A 87 -1.69 -1.58 -8.50
CA MET A 87 -0.65 -1.44 -7.48
C MET A 87 -0.60 -2.64 -6.53
N VAL A 88 -1.75 -3.03 -5.95
CA VAL A 88 -1.84 -4.16 -5.01
C VAL A 88 -1.52 -5.48 -5.69
N ALA A 89 -2.02 -5.71 -6.91
CA ALA A 89 -1.74 -6.92 -7.66
C ALA A 89 -0.25 -7.05 -7.96
N MET A 90 0.41 -5.99 -8.42
CA MET A 90 1.84 -6.03 -8.69
C MET A 90 2.63 -6.30 -7.40
N GLN A 91 2.34 -5.57 -6.32
CA GLN A 91 3.07 -5.67 -5.07
C GLN A 91 2.93 -7.04 -4.39
N SER A 92 1.72 -7.60 -4.35
CA SER A 92 1.45 -8.83 -3.61
C SER A 92 1.63 -10.11 -4.43
N LEU A 93 1.40 -10.07 -5.75
CA LEU A 93 1.39 -11.27 -6.59
C LEU A 93 2.57 -11.34 -7.56
N TRP A 94 3.05 -10.22 -8.10
CA TRP A 94 3.95 -10.25 -9.26
C TRP A 94 5.41 -9.91 -8.95
N ILE A 95 5.69 -8.90 -8.12
CA ILE A 95 7.07 -8.43 -7.90
C ILE A 95 7.96 -9.53 -7.31
N GLY A 96 7.46 -10.28 -6.31
CA GLY A 96 8.21 -11.38 -5.69
C GLY A 96 8.57 -12.50 -6.68
N PRO A 97 7.59 -13.10 -7.37
CA PRO A 97 7.84 -14.09 -8.41
C PRO A 97 8.66 -13.55 -9.59
N TRP A 98 8.48 -12.30 -9.99
CA TRP A 98 9.27 -11.71 -11.07
C TRP A 98 10.76 -11.63 -10.70
N LEU A 99 11.08 -11.15 -9.50
CA LEU A 99 12.47 -11.05 -9.05
C LEU A 99 13.12 -12.44 -8.93
N THR A 100 12.39 -13.46 -8.49
CA THR A 100 12.93 -14.81 -8.29
C THR A 100 12.95 -15.66 -9.55
N GLN A 101 11.87 -15.67 -10.33
CA GLN A 101 11.69 -16.55 -11.49
C GLN A 101 12.10 -15.91 -12.81
N VAL A 102 11.89 -14.59 -12.98
CA VAL A 102 12.21 -13.90 -14.24
C VAL A 102 13.60 -13.28 -14.18
N ALA A 103 13.96 -12.60 -13.09
CA ALA A 103 15.28 -11.99 -12.90
C ALA A 103 16.32 -12.96 -12.29
N GLY A 104 15.92 -14.19 -11.91
CA GLY A 104 16.81 -15.20 -11.36
C GLY A 104 17.48 -14.81 -10.04
N ALA A 105 16.93 -13.84 -9.31
CA ALA A 105 17.51 -13.39 -8.05
C ALA A 105 17.37 -14.45 -6.95
N THR A 106 18.37 -14.53 -6.08
CA THR A 106 18.30 -15.34 -4.87
C THR A 106 17.16 -14.84 -3.95
N ALA A 107 16.67 -15.70 -3.05
CA ALA A 107 15.63 -15.31 -2.09
C ALA A 107 16.00 -14.08 -1.25
N GLU A 108 17.30 -13.89 -0.98
CA GLU A 108 17.82 -12.70 -0.30
C GLU A 108 17.78 -11.45 -1.20
N GLY A 109 18.17 -11.59 -2.47
CA GLY A 109 18.10 -10.50 -3.45
C GLY A 109 16.66 -10.03 -3.70
N ALA A 110 15.72 -10.98 -3.80
CA ALA A 110 14.30 -10.67 -3.95
C ALA A 110 13.73 -9.93 -2.73
N ALA A 111 14.10 -10.34 -1.51
CA ALA A 111 13.67 -9.67 -0.30
C ALA A 111 14.21 -8.24 -0.17
N ARG A 112 15.49 -8.02 -0.53
CA ARG A 112 16.08 -6.66 -0.61
C ARG A 112 15.36 -5.79 -1.64
N GLY A 113 15.02 -6.34 -2.80
CA GLY A 113 14.24 -5.63 -3.82
C GLY A 113 12.85 -5.25 -3.31
N LEU A 114 12.14 -6.18 -2.69
CA LEU A 114 10.81 -5.93 -2.12
C LEU A 114 10.87 -4.92 -0.97
N PHE A 115 11.92 -4.95 -0.15
CA PHE A 115 12.16 -3.94 0.88
C PHE A 115 12.38 -2.55 0.28
N MET A 116 13.18 -2.43 -0.79
CA MET A 116 13.39 -1.14 -1.49
C MET A 116 12.07 -0.59 -2.05
N VAL A 117 11.23 -1.44 -2.66
CA VAL A 117 9.89 -1.05 -3.15
C VAL A 117 9.01 -0.54 -2.01
N ASN A 118 8.97 -1.25 -0.88
CA ASN A 118 8.18 -0.81 0.27
C ASN A 118 8.74 0.48 0.89
N LEU A 119 10.07 0.68 0.84
CA LEU A 119 10.74 1.86 1.38
C LEU A 119 10.44 3.09 0.50
N SER A 120 10.53 2.96 -0.82
CA SER A 120 10.15 4.04 -1.73
C SER A 120 8.66 4.36 -1.60
N MET A 121 7.80 3.36 -1.38
CA MET A 121 6.38 3.60 -1.10
C MET A 121 6.14 4.36 0.21
N LEU A 122 6.89 4.06 1.27
CA LEU A 122 6.83 4.84 2.52
C LEU A 122 7.26 6.30 2.29
N VAL A 123 8.37 6.51 1.59
CA VAL A 123 8.87 7.86 1.26
C VAL A 123 7.87 8.61 0.38
N ALA A 124 7.29 7.95 -0.62
CA ALA A 124 6.27 8.52 -1.49
C ALA A 124 5.03 8.94 -0.69
N PHE A 125 4.53 8.10 0.22
CA PHE A 125 3.38 8.44 1.06
C PHE A 125 3.69 9.56 2.05
N LEU A 126 4.91 9.62 2.61
CA LEU A 126 5.35 10.73 3.45
C LEU A 126 5.41 12.04 2.66
N CYS A 127 6.06 12.03 1.49
CA CYS A 127 6.12 13.17 0.58
C CYS A 127 4.71 13.62 0.20
N TRP A 128 3.83 12.69 -0.14
CA TRP A 128 2.44 13.01 -0.50
C TRP A 128 1.67 13.62 0.67
N GLY A 129 1.84 13.11 1.90
CA GLY A 129 1.24 13.68 3.10
C GLY A 129 1.64 15.14 3.35
N LEU A 130 2.86 15.53 2.96
CA LEU A 130 3.39 16.89 3.10
C LEU A 130 3.07 17.79 1.90
N VAL A 131 3.08 17.23 0.68
CA VAL A 131 2.98 17.97 -0.58
C VAL A 131 1.53 18.16 -1.00
N MET A 132 0.65 17.17 -0.79
CA MET A 132 -0.75 17.23 -1.20
C MET A 132 -1.52 18.41 -0.57
N PRO A 133 -1.39 18.72 0.73
CA PRO A 133 -2.05 19.89 1.32
C PRO A 133 -1.51 21.22 0.80
N ARG A 134 -0.27 21.25 0.30
CA ARG A 134 0.34 22.44 -0.32
C ARG A 134 -0.14 22.62 -1.75
N LEU A 135 -0.21 21.53 -2.53
CA LEU A 135 -0.72 21.53 -3.90
C LEU A 135 -2.20 21.91 -3.97
N ILE A 136 -3.02 21.38 -3.06
CA ILE A 136 -4.45 21.73 -2.98
C ILE A 136 -4.61 23.22 -2.64
N ARG A 137 -3.81 23.75 -1.69
CA ARG A 137 -3.79 25.19 -1.39
C ARG A 137 -3.30 26.05 -2.56
N ALA A 138 -2.45 25.51 -3.42
CA ALA A 138 -1.99 26.15 -4.66
C ALA A 138 -3.00 26.04 -5.82
N GLY A 139 -4.19 25.47 -5.61
CA GLY A 139 -5.24 25.37 -6.62
C GLY A 139 -5.08 24.22 -7.62
N TRP A 140 -4.19 23.27 -7.35
CA TRP A 140 -4.05 22.08 -8.20
C TRP A 140 -5.21 21.12 -7.95
N ALA A 141 -6.05 20.91 -8.97
CA ALA A 141 -7.08 19.88 -8.95
C ALA A 141 -6.43 18.48 -8.88
N GLY A 142 -6.85 17.64 -7.94
CA GLY A 142 -6.31 16.29 -7.76
C GLY A 142 -6.39 15.42 -9.03
N GLU A 143 -7.39 15.65 -9.86
CA GLU A 143 -7.59 15.00 -11.17
C GLU A 143 -6.41 15.23 -12.12
N ARG A 144 -5.86 16.45 -12.16
CA ARG A 144 -4.69 16.77 -13.00
C ARG A 144 -3.44 16.05 -12.52
N LEU A 145 -3.31 15.91 -11.20
CA LEU A 145 -2.18 15.23 -10.59
C LEU A 145 -2.20 13.73 -10.91
N ILE A 146 -3.38 13.11 -10.83
CA ILE A 146 -3.57 11.70 -11.23
C ILE A 146 -3.32 11.52 -12.72
N ALA A 147 -3.87 12.41 -13.56
CA ALA A 147 -3.69 12.34 -15.02
C ALA A 147 -2.22 12.49 -15.45
N ALA A 148 -1.41 13.25 -14.70
CA ALA A 148 0.02 13.40 -14.96
C ALA A 148 0.86 12.22 -14.44
N ALA A 149 0.53 11.68 -13.26
CA ALA A 149 1.30 10.60 -12.63
C ALA A 149 1.02 9.23 -13.26
N TRP A 150 -0.23 8.98 -13.70
CA TRP A 150 -0.66 7.68 -14.21
C TRP A 150 0.14 7.18 -15.43
N PRO A 151 0.38 7.99 -16.49
CA PRO A 151 1.15 7.55 -17.66
C PRO A 151 2.60 7.23 -17.33
N LEU A 152 3.20 7.91 -16.35
CA LEU A 152 4.58 7.67 -15.92
C LEU A 152 4.71 6.28 -15.27
N GLY A 153 3.75 5.91 -14.42
CA GLY A 153 3.70 4.57 -13.82
C GLY A 153 3.52 3.48 -14.88
N VAL A 154 2.58 3.66 -15.81
CA VAL A 154 2.39 2.69 -16.91
C VAL A 154 3.63 2.58 -17.79
N GLY A 155 4.31 3.70 -18.07
CA GLY A 155 5.57 3.72 -18.81
C GLY A 155 6.69 2.96 -18.11
N CYS A 156 6.81 3.09 -16.79
CA CYS A 156 7.77 2.32 -16.00
C CYS A 156 7.48 0.81 -16.05
N LEU A 157 6.21 0.40 -15.94
CA LEU A 157 5.82 -1.01 -16.13
C LEU A 157 6.17 -1.53 -17.52
N ALA A 158 5.86 -0.77 -18.57
CA ALA A 158 6.18 -1.15 -19.94
C ALA A 158 7.70 -1.33 -20.13
N LEU A 159 8.50 -0.44 -19.53
CA LEU A 159 9.96 -0.54 -19.55
C LEU A 159 10.46 -1.77 -18.79
N ILE A 160 9.87 -2.10 -17.63
CA ILE A 160 10.20 -3.31 -16.87
C ILE A 160 9.93 -4.56 -17.70
N VAL A 161 8.76 -4.64 -18.35
CA VAL A 161 8.39 -5.76 -19.22
C VAL A 161 9.33 -5.86 -20.41
N TRP A 162 9.69 -4.73 -21.02
CA TRP A 162 10.63 -4.68 -22.16
C TRP A 162 12.04 -5.13 -21.79
N LEU A 163 12.54 -4.73 -20.62
CA LEU A 163 13.87 -5.13 -20.12
C LEU A 163 13.92 -6.59 -19.66
N GLY A 164 12.77 -7.18 -19.26
CA GLY A 164 12.66 -8.57 -18.85
C GLY A 164 13.64 -8.93 -17.72
N HIS A 165 14.53 -9.88 -17.98
CA HIS A 165 15.57 -10.33 -17.03
C HIS A 165 16.59 -9.23 -16.66
N ARG A 166 16.74 -8.19 -17.49
CA ARG A 166 17.69 -7.08 -17.24
C ARG A 166 17.11 -5.99 -16.34
N ALA A 167 15.83 -6.08 -15.96
CA ALA A 167 15.18 -5.07 -15.13
C ALA A 167 15.75 -5.09 -13.70
N PRO A 168 16.46 -4.04 -13.24
CA PRO A 168 16.96 -3.98 -11.87
C PRO A 168 15.80 -3.76 -10.89
N ALA A 169 15.97 -4.23 -9.64
CA ALA A 169 14.99 -4.02 -8.58
C ALA A 169 14.73 -2.52 -8.27
N SER A 170 15.66 -1.62 -8.60
CA SER A 170 15.48 -0.18 -8.47
C SER A 170 14.41 0.39 -9.42
N LEU A 171 14.20 -0.23 -10.59
CA LEU A 171 13.15 0.15 -11.52
C LEU A 171 11.76 -0.17 -10.98
N TRP A 172 11.62 -1.28 -10.24
CA TRP A 172 10.42 -1.59 -9.48
C TRP A 172 10.18 -0.64 -8.31
N ALA A 173 11.24 -0.10 -7.70
CA ALA A 173 11.13 0.87 -6.62
C ALA A 173 10.76 2.28 -7.11
N LEU A 174 11.02 2.58 -8.39
CA LEU A 174 10.67 3.84 -9.06
C LEU A 174 9.19 3.88 -9.50
N TRP A 175 8.64 2.71 -9.84
CA TRP A 175 7.24 2.54 -10.21
C TRP A 175 6.29 2.67 -9.00
#